data_AF-A0A662QX70-F1
#
_entry.id   AF-A0A662QX70-F1
#
_cell.length_a   1.000
_cell.length_b   1.000
_cell.length_c   1.000
_cell.angle_alpha   90.00
_cell.angle_beta   90.00
_cell.angle_gamma   90.00
#
_symmetry.space_group_name_H-M   'P 1'
#
loop_
_entity.id
_entity.type
_entity.pdbx_description
1 polymer ?
#
loop_
_entity_poly.entity_id
_entity_poly.type
_entity_poly.pdbx_seq_one_letter_code
_entity_poly.pdbx_strand_id
1 'polypeptide(L)'
;MTDFPNINDTNYFTNRTLDNEKGEPTGKIVMWRIRGEEEFHYILKCPFCGHDQEKKELFPRKPYRPRCEKCNKSILIAKLKKKK
;
A
#
# COMPACT_ATOMS: atom_id res chain seq x y z
N MET A 1 18.07 4.40 0.19
CA MET A 1 17.58 4.68 -1.18
C MET A 1 16.46 3.70 -1.43
N THR A 2 15.23 4.16 -1.59
CA THR A 2 14.11 3.26 -1.86
C THR A 2 14.00 3.13 -3.37
N ASP A 3 14.44 2.00 -3.90
CA ASP A 3 14.41 1.70 -5.33
C ASP A 3 12.96 1.46 -5.75
N PHE A 4 12.34 2.47 -6.36
CA PHE A 4 11.05 2.29 -7.00
C PHE A 4 11.25 1.50 -8.31
N PRO A 5 10.41 0.50 -8.60
CA PRO A 5 10.55 -0.28 -9.82
C PRO A 5 10.30 0.59 -11.04
N ASN A 6 10.90 0.20 -12.16
CA ASN A 6 10.52 0.76 -13.45
C ASN A 6 9.04 0.41 -13.74
N ILE A 7 8.23 1.42 -14.07
CA ILE A 7 6.80 1.24 -14.37
C ILE A 7 6.57 0.19 -15.45
N ASN A 8 7.47 0.10 -16.44
CA ASN A 8 7.37 -0.87 -17.54
C ASN A 8 7.45 -2.34 -17.06
N ASP A 9 8.12 -2.57 -15.93
CA ASP A 9 8.29 -3.88 -15.32
C ASP A 9 7.22 -4.18 -14.25
N THR A 10 6.28 -3.26 -14.03
CA THR A 10 5.19 -3.45 -13.05
C THR A 10 3.88 -3.89 -13.71
N ASN A 11 3.19 -4.85 -13.09
CA ASN A 11 1.84 -5.28 -13.45
C ASN A 11 0.77 -4.54 -12.64
N TYR A 12 1.16 -4.00 -11.50
CA TYR A 12 0.32 -3.20 -10.64
C TYR A 12 1.19 -2.11 -10.01
N PHE A 13 0.68 -0.88 -9.98
CA PHE A 13 1.29 0.24 -9.27
C PHE A 13 0.17 1.11 -8.70
N THR A 14 0.30 1.50 -7.44
CA THR A 14 -0.58 2.49 -6.81
C THR A 14 0.21 3.36 -5.85
N ASN A 15 -0.06 4.65 -5.87
CA ASN A 15 0.46 5.62 -4.92
C ASN A 15 -0.72 6.48 -4.46
N ARG A 16 -1.03 6.47 -3.17
CA ARG A 16 -2.15 7.25 -2.62
C ARG A 16 -1.92 7.60 -1.16
N THR A 17 -2.56 8.67 -0.72
CA THR A 17 -2.71 8.99 0.70
C THR A 17 -3.80 8.12 1.33
N LEU A 18 -3.65 7.88 2.63
CA LEU A 18 -4.58 7.13 3.45
C LEU A 18 -5.07 8.03 4.57
N ASP A 19 -6.38 8.06 4.75
CA ASP A 19 -7.01 8.85 5.79
C ASP A 19 -6.96 8.11 7.13
N ASN A 20 -6.78 8.86 8.21
CA ASN A 20 -6.92 8.34 9.57
C ASN A 20 -8.40 8.27 10.00
N GLU A 21 -8.64 7.89 11.25
CA GLU A 21 -10.00 7.80 11.83
C GLU A 21 -10.75 9.14 11.85
N LYS A 22 -10.02 10.25 11.72
CA LYS A 22 -10.56 11.63 11.67
C LYS A 22 -10.79 12.12 10.24
N GLY A 23 -10.49 11.32 9.23
CA GLY A 23 -10.56 11.73 7.82
C GLY A 23 -9.38 12.59 7.36
N GLU A 24 -8.30 12.66 8.14
CA GLU A 24 -7.12 13.44 7.79
C GLU A 24 -6.11 12.58 7.01
N PRO A 25 -5.58 13.06 5.87
CA PRO A 25 -4.68 12.31 4.98
C PRO A 25 -3.25 12.25 5.55
N THR A 26 -3.10 11.53 6.66
CA THR A 26 -1.84 11.42 7.42
C THR A 26 -1.00 10.22 6.99
N GLY A 27 -1.63 9.19 6.42
CA GLY A 27 -0.95 8.02 5.88
C GLY A 27 -0.65 8.14 4.40
N LYS A 28 0.24 7.28 3.93
CA LYS A 28 0.61 7.17 2.52
C LYS A 28 0.93 5.72 2.21
N ILE A 29 0.55 5.26 1.03
CA ILE A 29 0.95 3.95 0.55
C ILE A 29 1.42 4.04 -0.89
N VAL A 30 2.56 3.41 -1.13
CA VAL A 30 3.06 3.09 -2.46
C VAL A 30 3.12 1.58 -2.54
N MET A 31 2.40 0.97 -3.47
CA MET A 31 2.36 -0.48 -3.61
C MET A 31 2.46 -0.87 -5.08
N TRP A 32 3.32 -1.83 -5.37
CA TRP A 32 3.58 -2.31 -6.71
C TRP A 32 3.77 -3.82 -6.74
N ARG A 33 3.62 -4.39 -7.93
CA ARG A 33 3.91 -5.80 -8.20
C ARG A 33 4.70 -5.88 -9.50
N ILE A 34 5.87 -6.50 -9.45
CA ILE A 34 6.72 -6.72 -10.62
C ILE A 34 6.10 -7.83 -11.49
N ARG A 35 6.23 -7.71 -12.82
CA ARG A 35 5.80 -8.75 -13.75
C ARG A 35 6.59 -10.03 -13.50
N GLY A 36 5.88 -11.15 -13.35
CA GLY A 36 6.49 -12.44 -13.02
C GLY A 36 6.61 -12.72 -11.52
N GLU A 37 6.51 -11.71 -10.66
CA GLU A 37 6.42 -11.92 -9.21
C GLU A 37 4.96 -12.13 -8.78
N GLU A 38 4.75 -12.88 -7.70
CA GLU A 38 3.44 -13.04 -7.05
C GLU A 38 3.23 -12.04 -5.91
N GLU A 39 4.33 -11.65 -5.26
CA GLU A 39 4.36 -10.75 -4.12
C GLU A 39 4.11 -9.29 -4.51
N PHE A 40 3.41 -8.58 -3.65
CA PHE A 40 3.29 -7.13 -3.74
C PHE A 40 4.31 -6.50 -2.81
N HIS A 41 5.08 -5.58 -3.34
CA HIS A 41 5.95 -4.73 -2.57
C HIS A 41 5.17 -3.48 -2.21
N TYR A 42 5.29 -3.04 -0.97
CA TYR A 42 4.66 -1.80 -0.54
C TYR A 42 5.49 -1.06 0.50
N ILE A 43 5.47 0.26 0.36
CA ILE A 43 5.89 1.20 1.38
C ILE A 43 4.62 1.82 1.94
N LEU A 44 4.41 1.63 3.23
CA LEU A 44 3.23 2.10 3.93
C LEU A 44 3.66 3.01 5.07
N LYS A 45 3.21 4.26 5.02
CA LYS A 45 3.13 5.14 6.18
C LYS A 45 1.77 4.96 6.84
N CYS A 46 1.78 4.37 8.03
CA CYS A 46 0.58 4.08 8.79
C CYS A 46 -0.20 5.38 9.12
N PRO A 47 -1.47 5.51 8.70
CA PRO A 47 -2.28 6.70 9.00
C PRO A 47 -2.60 6.83 10.50
N PHE A 48 -2.45 5.77 11.28
CA PHE A 48 -2.83 5.76 12.69
C PHE A 48 -1.67 6.13 13.63
N CYS A 49 -0.49 5.56 13.40
CA CYS A 49 0.67 5.74 14.28
C CYS A 49 1.86 6.44 13.61
N GLY A 50 1.74 6.81 12.33
CA GLY A 50 2.77 7.49 11.56
C GLY A 50 3.99 6.64 11.22
N HIS A 51 3.99 5.34 11.55
CA HIS A 51 5.11 4.46 11.27
C HIS A 51 5.24 4.15 9.78
N ASP A 52 6.42 4.39 9.23
CA ASP A 52 6.82 3.96 7.90
C ASP A 52 7.32 2.51 7.95
N GLN A 53 6.80 1.67 7.08
CA GLN A 53 7.21 0.29 6.91
C GLN A 53 7.32 -0.06 5.42
N GLU A 54 8.22 -0.97 5.10
CA GLU A 54 8.45 -1.46 3.74
C GLU A 54 8.48 -2.98 3.77
N LYS A 55 7.60 -3.62 2.99
CA LYS A 55 7.46 -5.07 2.97
C LYS A 55 7.04 -5.62 1.62
N LYS A 56 7.31 -6.92 1.45
CA LYS A 56 6.73 -7.75 0.41
C LYS A 56 5.69 -8.67 1.05
N GLU A 57 4.48 -8.69 0.51
CA GLU A 57 3.39 -9.55 1.02
C GLU A 57 2.56 -10.09 -0.15
N LEU A 58 2.18 -11.36 -0.04
CA LEU A 58 1.21 -11.98 -0.95
C LEU A 58 -0.19 -11.53 -0.59
N PHE A 59 -0.86 -10.85 -1.53
CA PHE A 59 -2.27 -10.55 -1.40
C PHE A 59 -3.12 -11.48 -2.28
N PRO A 60 -3.64 -12.59 -1.74
CA PRO A 60 -4.36 -13.60 -2.53
C PRO A 60 -5.71 -13.08 -3.07
N ARG A 61 -6.34 -12.11 -2.38
CA ARG A 61 -7.65 -11.55 -2.76
C ARG A 61 -7.74 -10.06 -2.45
N LYS A 62 -8.48 -9.33 -3.28
CA LYS A 62 -8.87 -7.92 -3.05
C LYS A 62 -10.09 -7.85 -2.12
N PRO A 63 -10.25 -6.82 -1.28
CA PRO A 63 -9.39 -5.64 -1.13
C PRO A 63 -8.09 -5.96 -0.34
N TYR A 64 -7.00 -5.29 -0.70
CA TYR A 64 -5.71 -5.48 -0.06
C TYR A 64 -5.71 -4.84 1.34
N ARG A 65 -5.18 -5.56 2.33
CA ARG A 65 -5.19 -5.14 3.74
C ARG A 65 -3.81 -5.33 4.39
N PRO A 66 -2.80 -4.52 4.02
CA PRO A 66 -1.53 -4.50 4.74
C PRO A 66 -1.77 -4.19 6.22
N ARG A 67 -1.08 -4.92 7.09
CA ARG A 67 -1.10 -4.66 8.54
C ARG A 67 0.08 -3.80 8.94
N CYS A 68 -0.16 -2.85 9.85
CA CYS A 68 0.92 -2.07 10.42
C CYS A 68 1.72 -2.88 11.43
N GLU A 69 3.05 -2.94 11.33
CA GLU A 69 3.87 -3.69 12.28
C GLU A 69 3.87 -3.08 13.69
N LYS A 70 3.77 -1.75 13.78
CA LYS A 70 3.88 -1.03 15.05
C LYS A 70 2.59 -1.04 15.87
N CYS A 71 1.45 -0.79 15.23
CA CYS A 71 0.16 -0.69 15.92
C CYS A 71 -0.82 -1.83 15.59
N ASN A 72 -0.40 -2.79 14.76
CA ASN A 72 -1.18 -3.96 14.33
C ASN A 72 -2.54 -3.64 13.69
N LYS A 73 -2.79 -2.37 13.32
CA LYS A 73 -4.01 -1.93 12.65
C LYS A 73 -3.99 -2.39 11.19
N SER A 74 -5.12 -2.88 10.71
CA SER A 74 -5.32 -3.27 9.31
C SER A 74 -5.71 -2.06 8.48
N ILE A 75 -4.98 -1.81 7.39
CA ILE A 75 -5.18 -0.64 6.54
C ILE A 75 -5.87 -1.07 5.26
N LEU A 76 -7.10 -0.60 5.04
CA LEU A 76 -7.88 -1.00 3.88
C LEU A 76 -7.43 -0.24 2.63
N ILE A 77 -6.85 -0.95 1.66
CA ILE A 77 -6.60 -0.39 0.34
C ILE A 77 -7.84 -0.62 -0.51
N ALA A 78 -8.76 0.34 -0.43
CA ALA A 78 -10.00 0.30 -1.18
C ALA A 78 -9.74 0.18 -2.70
N LYS A 79 -10.67 -0.46 -3.42
CA LYS A 79 -10.66 -0.44 -4.89
C LYS A 79 -10.64 1.03 -5.32
N LEU A 80 -9.81 1.35 -6.31
CA LEU A 80 -9.94 2.61 -7.04
C LEU A 80 -11.37 2.64 -7.58
N LYS A 81 -12.27 3.40 -6.95
CA LYS A 81 -13.59 3.63 -7.52
C LYS A 81 -13.32 4.29 -8.87
N LYS A 82 -13.73 3.67 -9.97
CA LYS A 82 -13.91 4.40 -11.23
C LYS A 82 -14.83 5.57 -10.87
N LYS A 83 -14.32 6.81 -10.94
CA LYS A 83 -15.21 7.97 -10.99
C LYS A 83 -16.17 7.69 -12.15
N LYS A 84 -17.46 7.59 -11.81
CA LYS A 84 -18.54 7.55 -12.79
C LYS A 84 -18.72 8.95 -13.35
#